data_AF-A0A7L2MC57-F1
#
_entry.id   AF-A0A7L2MC57-F1
#
_cell.length_a   1.000
_cell.length_b   1.000
_cell.length_c   1.000
_cell.angle_alpha   90.00
_cell.angle_beta   90.00
_cell.angle_gamma   90.00
#
_symmetry.space_group_name_H-M   'P 1'
#
loop_
_entity.id
_entity.type
_entity.pdbx_description
1 polymer ?
#
loop_
_entity_poly.entity_id
_entity_poly.type
_entity_poly.pdbx_seq_one_letter_code
_entity_poly.pdbx_strand_id
1 'polypeptide(L)' 'GQVSCELSGEAPLSIVASPGGSYKVVTASALDREQAAEHRVTVVARDRGRPALWSSAELVLEVSDVNDN' A
#
# COMPACT_ATOMS: atom_id res chain seq x y z
N GLY A 1 -1.48 -20.57 3.66
CA GLY A 1 -0.35 -20.16 2.81
C GLY A 1 0.31 -18.97 3.47
N GLN A 2 1.63 -18.85 3.33
CA GLN A 2 2.31 -17.63 3.74
C GLN A 2 2.39 -16.73 2.51
N VAL A 3 1.65 -15.63 2.54
CA VAL A 3 1.67 -14.60 1.50
C VAL A 3 2.66 -13.51 1.92
N SER A 4 3.46 -13.03 0.97
CA SER A 4 4.34 -11.88 1.14
C SER A 4 3.75 -10.74 0.35
N CYS A 5 3.41 -9.63 1.01
CA CYS A 5 2.95 -8.41 0.34
C CYS A 5 4.04 -7.35 0.44
N GLU A 6 4.33 -6.73 -0.69
CA GLU A 6 5.36 -5.72 -0.86
C GLU A 6 4.71 -4.47 -1.45
N LEU A 7 5.11 -3.29 -0.97
CA LEU A 7 4.65 -2.02 -1.51
C LEU A 7 5.75 -1.46 -2.41
N SER A 8 5.43 -1.25 -3.68
CA SER A 8 6.31 -0.66 -4.68
C SER A 8 5.73 0.69 -5.07
N GLY A 9 6.34 1.78 -4.60
CA GLY A 9 5.84 3.12 -4.82
C GLY A 9 6.48 4.16 -3.91
N GLU A 10 5.99 5.39 -4.04
CA GLU A 10 6.59 6.57 -3.41
C GLU A 10 6.49 6.55 -1.87
N ALA A 11 7.61 6.87 -1.23
CA ALA A 11 7.66 7.23 0.17
C ALA A 11 6.76 8.47 0.40
N PRO A 12 6.01 8.54 1.52
CA PRO A 12 6.20 7.80 2.76
C PRO A 12 5.14 6.71 2.98
N LEU A 13 4.82 5.88 1.99
CA LEU A 13 3.85 4.78 2.19
C LEU A 13 4.56 3.49 2.60
N SER A 14 3.94 2.72 3.50
CA SER A 14 4.47 1.46 4.01
C SER A 14 3.35 0.46 4.17
N ILE A 15 3.66 -0.83 3.97
CA ILE A 15 2.70 -1.92 4.17
C ILE A 15 3.06 -2.69 5.43
N VAL A 16 2.09 -2.89 6.31
CA VAL A 16 2.25 -3.66 7.53
C VAL A 16 1.28 -4.84 7.54
N ALA A 17 1.81 -6.04 7.76
CA ALA A 17 1.00 -7.23 7.93
C ALA A 17 0.33 -7.18 9.31
N SER A 18 -0.99 -7.31 9.34
CA SER A 18 -1.76 -7.40 10.58
C SER A 18 -2.04 -8.87 10.94
N PRO A 19 -2.05 -9.21 12.23
CA PRO A 19 -2.46 -10.54 12.68
C PRO A 19 -3.90 -10.80 12.22
N GLY A 20 -4.12 -11.93 11.54
CA GLY A 20 -5.40 -12.28 10.90
C GLY A 20 -5.38 -12.34 9.37
N GLY A 21 -4.21 -12.17 8.73
CA GLY A 21 -4.07 -12.31 7.27
C GLY A 21 -4.50 -11.07 6.49
N SER A 22 -4.69 -9.94 7.18
CA SER A 22 -4.95 -8.64 6.55
C SER A 22 -3.65 -7.86 6.41
N TYR A 23 -3.53 -7.06 5.34
CA TYR A 23 -2.43 -6.11 5.17
C TYR A 23 -2.99 -4.71 5.28
N LYS A 24 -2.28 -3.83 5.98
CA LYS A 24 -2.64 -2.42 6.11
C LYS A 24 -1.59 -1.59 5.41
N VAL A 25 -2.05 -0.66 4.60
CA VAL A 25 -1.19 0.40 4.06
C VAL A 25 -1.24 1.54 5.07
N VAL A 26 -0.06 1.94 5.55
CA VAL A 26 0.13 3.02 6.52
C VAL A 26 1.06 4.06 5.91
N THR A 27 0.72 5.32 6.12
CA THR A 27 1.59 6.45 5.82
C THR A 27 2.64 6.56 6.91
N ALA A 28 3.90 6.26 6.59
CA ALA A 28 5.06 6.40 7.46
C ALA A 28 5.35 7.87 7.83
N SER A 29 4.82 8.83 7.08
CA SER A 29 4.92 10.26 7.38
C SER A 29 3.68 10.99 6.87
N ALA A 30 3.50 12.23 7.33
CA ALA A 30 2.44 13.10 6.81
C ALA A 30 2.56 13.17 5.28
N LEU A 31 1.46 12.87 4.59
CA LEU A 31 1.37 13.08 3.15
C LEU A 31 1.27 14.59 2.96
N ASP A 32 2.33 15.16 2.41
CA ASP A 32 2.42 16.57 2.17
C ASP A 32 1.83 16.88 0.79
N ARG A 33 0.65 17.51 0.80
CA ARG A 33 -0.07 17.86 -0.43
C ARG A 33 0.75 18.79 -1.33
N GLU A 34 1.70 19.56 -0.80
CA GLU A 34 2.57 20.44 -1.59
C GLU A 34 3.63 19.65 -2.38
N GLN A 35 4.06 18.50 -1.86
CA GLN A 35 4.95 17.59 -2.59
C GLN A 35 4.20 16.75 -3.62
N ALA A 36 3.06 16.17 -3.26
CA ALA A 36 2.21 15.45 -4.18
C ALA A 36 0.75 15.41 -3.67
N ALA A 37 -0.18 15.89 -4.51
CA ALA A 37 -1.61 15.81 -4.23
C ALA A 37 -2.19 14.40 -4.50
N GLU A 38 -1.50 13.62 -5.33
CA GLU A 38 -1.85 12.25 -5.70
C GLU A 38 -0.62 11.36 -5.52
N HIS A 39 -0.76 10.27 -4.78
CA HIS A 39 0.28 9.27 -4.58
C HIS A 39 -0.16 7.95 -5.21
N ARG A 40 0.66 7.42 -6.11
CA ARG A 40 0.40 6.13 -6.75
C ARG A 40 1.33 5.08 -6.17
N VAL A 41 0.75 4.05 -5.59
CA VAL A 41 1.52 2.92 -5.06
C VAL A 41 0.98 1.61 -5.58
N THR A 42 1.88 0.69 -5.87
CA THR A 42 1.52 -0.66 -6.32
C THR A 42 1.76 -1.64 -5.19
N VAL A 43 0.71 -2.32 -4.75
CA VAL A 43 0.80 -3.41 -3.78
C VAL A 43 0.98 -4.70 -4.54
N VAL A 44 2.05 -5.44 -4.27
CA VAL A 44 2.33 -6.75 -4.89
C VAL A 44 2.21 -7.83 -3.82
N ALA A 45 1.22 -8.70 -3.96
CA ALA A 45 1.01 -9.87 -3.11
C ALA A 45 1.50 -11.14 -3.81
N ARG A 46 2.39 -11.88 -3.16
CA ARG A 46 2.98 -13.12 -3.69
C ARG A 46 2.75 -14.28 -2.75
N ASP A 47 2.14 -15.34 -3.24
CA ASP A 47 1.93 -16.57 -2.48
C ASP A 47 3.14 -17.52 -2.62
N ARG A 48 3.42 -18.28 -1.55
CA ARG A 48 4.50 -19.29 -1.52
C ARG A 48 4.10 -20.66 -2.08
N GLY A 49 2.98 -20.75 -2.79
CA GLY A 49 2.50 -21.96 -3.45
C GLY A 49 3.39 -22.43 -4.61
N ARG A 50 3.12 -23.64 -5.11
CA ARG A 50 3.69 -24.17 -6.35
C ARG A 50 2.54 -24.63 -7.25
N PRO A 51 2.30 -23.97 -8.40
CA PRO A 51 3.00 -22.80 -8.93
C PRO A 51 2.82 -21.55 -8.04
N ALA A 52 3.84 -20.69 -7.97
CA ALA A 52 3.76 -19.46 -7.19
C ALA A 52 2.90 -18.45 -7.94
N LEU A 53 1.76 -18.07 -7.34
CA LEU A 53 0.90 -17.03 -7.86
C LEU A 53 1.28 -15.69 -7.23
N TRP A 54 1.18 -14.63 -8.02
CA TRP A 54 1.32 -13.27 -7.55
C TRP A 54 0.19 -12.43 -8.13
N SER A 55 -0.19 -11.40 -7.41
CA SER A 55 -1.19 -10.42 -7.79
C SER A 55 -0.68 -9.04 -7.43
N SER A 56 -0.94 -8.06 -8.28
CA SER A 56 -0.61 -6.66 -8.00
C SER A 56 -1.86 -5.81 -8.11
N ALA A 57 -1.99 -4.84 -7.20
CA ALA A 57 -3.04 -3.85 -7.20
C ALA A 57 -2.43 -2.45 -7.18
N GLU A 58 -2.86 -1.60 -8.11
CA GLU A 58 -2.53 -0.18 -8.07
C GLU A 58 -3.48 0.53 -7.12
N LEU A 59 -2.92 1.34 -6.22
CA LEU A 59 -3.64 2.12 -5.24
C LEU A 59 -3.28 3.59 -5.46
N VAL A 60 -4.29 4.38 -5.82
CA VAL A 60 -4.17 5.83 -5.99
C VAL A 60 -4.71 6.47 -4.72
N LEU A 61 -3.83 7.12 -3.96
CA LEU A 61 -4.17 7.93 -2.80
C LEU A 61 -4.26 9.39 -3.23
N GLU A 62 -5.46 9.93 -3.21
CA GLU A 62 -5.66 11.37 -3.32
C GLU A 62 -5.64 11.97 -1.91
N VAL A 63 -4.78 12.96 -1.71
CA VAL A 63 -4.70 13.70 -0.43
C VAL A 63 -5.85 14.69 -0.39
N SER A 64 -7.01 14.20 0.04
CA SER A 64 -8.14 15.06 0.38
C SER A 64 -7.79 15.82 1.65
N ASP A 65 -7.99 17.14 1.63
CA ASP A 65 -7.90 17.96 2.83
C ASP A 65 -8.87 17.39 3.87
N VAL A 66 -8.47 17.38 5.14
CA VAL A 66 -9.24 16.83 6.28
C VAL A 66 -10.54 17.58 6.57
N ASN A 67 -10.99 18.43 5.64
CA ASN A 67 -12.17 19.28 5.77
C ASN A 67 -13.13 19.11 4.59
N ASP A 68 -13.53 17.87 4.32
CA ASP A 68 -14.82 17.60 3.68
C ASP A 68 -15.72 16.84 4.68
N ASN A 69 -16.34 17.64 5.56
CA ASN A 69 -17.51 17.42 6.45
C ASN A 69 -17.80 16.04 7.06
#